data_AF-A0AAW3D927-F1
#
_entry.id   AF-A0AAW3D927-F1
#
_cell.length_a   1.000
_cell.length_b   1.000
_cell.length_c   1.000
_cell.angle_alpha   90.00
_cell.angle_beta   90.00
_cell.angle_gamma   90.00
#
_symmetry.space_group_name_H-M   'P 1'
#
loop_
_entity.id
_entity.type
_entity.pdbx_description
1 polymer ?
#
loop_
_entity_poly.entity_id
_entity_poly.type
_entity_poly.pdbx_seq_one_letter_code
_entity_poly.pdbx_strand_id
1 'polypeptide(L)' 'MIFFKNVSYQVEIKELFDNINFSIFPNQKIGLVGKNGTGKTTLFNLIQGNLTPDKGDIEIAKILV' A
#
# COMPACT_ATOMS: atom_id res chain seq x y z
N MET A 1 -11.95 5.60 -0.73
CA MET A 1 -10.74 6.01 -1.49
C MET A 1 -9.52 5.54 -0.72
N ILE A 2 -8.41 5.26 -1.40
CA ILE A 2 -7.14 4.85 -0.75
C ILE A 2 -6.05 5.81 -1.22
N PHE A 3 -5.25 6.34 -0.30
CA PHE A 3 -4.12 7.21 -0.62
C PHE A 3 -2.85 6.72 0.06
N PHE A 4 -1.78 6.61 -0.69
CA PHE A 4 -0.42 6.35 -0.22
C PHE A 4 0.37 7.63 -0.41
N LYS A 5 0.94 8.15 0.68
CA LYS A 5 1.74 9.38 0.72
C LYS A 5 3.12 9.05 1.26
N ASN A 6 4.12 9.02 0.38
CA ASN A 6 5.52 8.76 0.67
C ASN A 6 5.78 7.48 1.48
N VAL A 7 5.08 6.39 1.12
CA VAL A 7 5.11 5.16 1.90
C VAL A 7 6.38 4.37 1.61
N SER A 8 7.13 4.03 2.66
CA SER A 8 8.22 3.05 2.60
C SER A 8 7.96 1.89 3.55
N TYR A 9 8.40 0.70 3.16
CA TYR A 9 8.29 -0.50 4.00
C TYR A 9 9.39 -1.51 3.66
N GLN A 10 10.04 -2.03 4.69
CA GLN A 10 11.05 -3.08 4.60
C GLN A 10 10.64 -4.34 5.38
N VAL A 11 11.10 -5.50 4.89
CA VAL A 11 11.04 -6.76 5.62
C VAL A 11 12.46 -7.19 5.92
N GLU A 12 12.81 -7.19 7.21
CA GLU A 12 14.17 -7.43 7.70
C GLU A 12 15.17 -6.48 7.02
N ILE A 13 15.94 -6.98 6.04
CA ILE A 13 16.96 -6.23 5.30
C ILE A 13 16.53 -5.90 3.86
N LYS A 14 15.33 -6.31 3.45
CA LYS A 14 14.84 -6.11 2.09
C LYS A 14 13.81 -4.99 2.05
N GLU A 15 14.16 -3.92 1.38
CA GLU A 15 13.23 -2.86 1.01
C GLU A 15 12.24 -3.39 -0.05
N LEU A 16 10.95 -3.35 0.27
CA LEU A 16 9.88 -3.73 -0.65
C LEU A 16 9.27 -2.52 -1.34
N PHE A 17 9.15 -1.41 -0.60
CA PHE A 17 8.62 -0.15 -1.10
C PHE A 17 9.51 1.00 -0.65
N ASP A 18 9.90 1.84 -1.60
CA ASP A 18 10.63 3.08 -1.37
C ASP A 18 9.77 4.25 -1.84
N ASN A 19 9.29 5.08 -0.91
CA ASN A 19 8.64 6.36 -1.19
C ASN A 19 7.50 6.27 -2.24
N ILE A 20 6.65 5.25 -2.12
CA ILE A 20 5.57 5.03 -3.08
C ILE A 20 4.41 6.00 -2.83
N ASN A 21 3.86 6.51 -3.93
CA ASN A 21 2.80 7.50 -3.93
C ASN A 21 1.73 7.11 -4.96
N PHE A 22 0.51 6.81 -4.50
CA PHE A 22 -0.60 6.51 -5.40
C PHE A 22 -1.95 6.72 -4.72
N SER A 23 -2.99 6.86 -5.54
CA SER A 23 -4.37 7.01 -5.09
C SER A 23 -5.30 6.09 -5.86
N ILE A 24 -6.25 5.47 -5.15
CA ILE A 24 -7.31 4.62 -5.71
C ILE A 24 -8.66 5.24 -5.39
N PHE A 25 -9.41 5.54 -6.44
CA PHE A 25 -10.72 6.16 -6.38
C PHE A 25 -11.85 5.14 -6.54
N PRO A 26 -13.08 5.47 -6.08
CA PRO A 26 -14.25 4.62 -6.30
C PRO A 26 -14.42 4.26 -7.78
N ASN A 27 -14.92 3.06 -8.03
CA ASN A 27 -15.17 2.51 -9.37
C ASN A 27 -13.93 2.25 -10.24
N GLN A 28 -12.72 2.48 -9.75
CA GLN A 28 -11.50 2.05 -10.44
C GLN A 28 -11.26 0.55 -10.25
N LYS A 29 -10.85 -0.12 -11.34
CA LYS A 29 -10.36 -1.49 -11.32
C LYS A 29 -8.85 -1.45 -11.54
N ILE A 30 -8.09 -1.89 -10.55
CA ILE A 30 -6.62 -1.88 -10.59
C ILE A 30 -6.10 -3.32 -10.46
N GLY A 31 -5.18 -3.69 -11.34
CA GLY A 31 -4.44 -4.94 -11.27
C GLY A 31 -3.06 -4.71 -10.66
N LEU A 32 -2.72 -5.46 -9.61
CA LEU A 32 -1.39 -5.47 -9.03
C LEU A 32 -0.59 -6.65 -9.59
N VAL A 33 0.44 -6.36 -10.38
CA VAL A 33 1.29 -7.37 -11.05
C VAL A 33 2.73 -7.32 -10.54
N GLY A 34 3.43 -8.45 -10.62
CA GLY A 34 4.83 -8.56 -10.20
C GLY A 34 5.21 -10.02 -9.94
N LYS A 35 6.51 -10.32 -9.91
CA LYS A 35 7.03 -11.66 -9.59
C LYS A 35 6.67 -12.07 -8.14
N ASN A 36 6.84 -13.35 -7.80
CA ASN A 36 6.70 -13.78 -6.41
C ASN A 36 7.75 -13.10 -5.52
N GLY A 37 7.35 -12.69 -4.31
CA GLY A 37 8.25 -12.02 -3.36
C GLY A 37 8.51 -10.52 -3.63
N THR A 38 7.79 -9.88 -4.55
CA THR A 38 7.90 -8.42 -4.81
C THR A 38 7.00 -7.55 -3.92
N GLY A 39 6.42 -8.12 -2.86
CA GLY A 39 5.62 -7.37 -1.89
C GLY A 39 4.13 -7.24 -2.17
N LYS A 40 3.55 -7.96 -3.14
CA LYS A 40 2.11 -7.86 -3.45
C LYS A 40 1.21 -8.10 -2.22
N THR A 41 1.38 -9.23 -1.54
CA THR A 41 0.65 -9.53 -0.29
C THR A 41 0.93 -8.50 0.80
N THR A 42 2.18 -8.01 0.87
CA THR A 42 2.57 -6.94 1.80
C THR A 42 1.79 -5.65 1.53
N LEU A 43 1.62 -5.24 0.26
CA LEU A 43 0.84 -4.07 -0.11
C LEU A 43 -0.62 -4.21 0.33
N PHE A 44 -1.22 -5.39 0.13
CA PHE A 44 -2.57 -5.66 0.61
C PHE A 44 -2.67 -5.59 2.14
N ASN A 45 -1.69 -6.12 2.87
CA ASN A 45 -1.68 -6.04 4.33
C ASN A 45 -1.52 -4.60 4.84
N LEU A 46 -0.72 -3.76 4.16
CA LEU A 46 -0.63 -2.33 4.42
C LEU A 46 -1.98 -1.63 4.17
N ILE A 47 -2.66 -1.94 3.06
CA ILE A 47 -4.01 -1.42 2.76
C ILE A 47 -5.03 -1.91 3.80
N GLN A 48 -4.90 -3.12 4.33
CA GLN A 48 -5.83 -3.64 5.34
C GLN A 48 -5.56 -3.08 6.74
N GLY A 49 -4.43 -2.38 6.95
CA GLY A 49 -3.98 -1.93 8.26
C GLY A 49 -3.39 -3.05 9.13
N ASN A 50 -3.12 -4.22 8.56
CA ASN A 50 -2.46 -5.34 9.26
C ASN A 50 -0.95 -5.09 9.42
N LEU A 51 -0.39 -4.20 8.61
CA LEU A 51 0.98 -3.73 8.71
C LEU A 51 0.98 -2.21 8.79
N THR A 52 1.94 -1.66 9.54
CA THR A 52 2.19 -0.22 9.61
C THR A 52 3.37 0.11 8.69
N PRO A 53 3.29 1.15 7.85
CA PRO A 53 4.43 1.58 7.04
C PRO A 53 5.56 2.09 7.94
N ASP A 54 6.81 1.92 7.51
CA ASP A 54 7.96 2.44 8.26
C ASP A 54 8.06 3.97 8.14
N LYS A 55 7.62 4.50 7.00
CA LYS A 55 7.55 5.93 6.70
C LYS A 55 6.30 6.23 5.87
N GLY A 56 5.84 7.48 5.97
CA GLY A 56 4.70 7.98 5.22
C GLY A 56 3.36 7.52 5.80
N ASP A 57 2.29 7.82 5.07
CA ASP A 57 0.92 7.64 5.53
C ASP A 57 0.06 6.91 4.50
N ILE A 58 -0.82 6.05 5.02
CA ILE A 58 -1.86 5.37 4.24
C ILE A 58 -3.21 5.83 4.77
N GLU A 59 -3.98 6.49 3.92
CA GLU A 59 -5.31 7.01 4.26
C GLU A 59 -6.38 6.22 3.52
N ILE A 60 -7.35 5.69 4.26
CA ILE A 60 -8.47 4.93 3.70
C ILE A 60 -9.75 5.66 4.08
N ALA A 61 -10.26 6.44 3.13
CA ALA A 61 -11.54 7.10 3.28
C ALA A 61 -12.65 6.04 3.21
N LYS A 62 -13.28 5.79 4.37
CA LYS A 62 -14.50 5.00 4.46
C LYS A 62 -15.62 5.79 3.79
N ILE A 63 -16.38 5.12 2.93
CA ILE A 63 -17.68 5.66 2.52
C ILE A 63 -18.56 5.54 3.76
N LEU A 64 -18.88 6.66 4.38
CA LEU A 64 -19.94 6.71 5.38
C LEU A 64 -21.25 6.43 4.64
N VAL A 65 -21.84 5.27 4.92
CA VAL A 65 -23.20 4.94 4.54
C VAL A 65 -24.13 5.46 5.64
#